data_AF-A0AA38FHD3-F1
#
_entry.id   AF-A0AA38FHD3-F1
#
_cell.length_a   1.000
_cell.length_b   1.000
_cell.length_c   1.000
_cell.angle_alpha   90.00
_cell.angle_beta   90.00
_cell.angle_gamma   90.00
#
_symmetry.space_group_name_H-M   'P 1'
#
loop_
_entity.id
_entity.type
_entity.pdbx_description
1 polymer ?
#
loop_
_entity_poly.entity_id
_entity_poly.type
_entity_poly.pdbx_seq_one_letter_code
_entity_poly.pdbx_strand_id
1 'polypeptide(L)'
;GDPVIFENYWAQNAEAAATHIRAHELISYFSNREGLCWFMEPELEKEIRTLHGLVGNAVTEDRHIIVGTGSSQLFQAALYALSNQEFTTNIISDAPYYSVYPIVSDYLQAGIYKWAGNIASRTTESPYIEIITSPNNPDGEIRHPVVNGSGYQIYDLAYYWPHYTPITSPVDEDIMLFALSKGTGHAGSRIGWAIVKNKDVAQRMVKAIELTTIGVSKDSQTRASQILKHINGIYGSPYKLSRYTAHERMDLKFFHYGYSVMEHRWKRLREALSGGNRFSLPKFRPEFCNFFGQEVTSNP
;
A
#
# COMPACT_ATOMS: atom_id res chain seq x y z
N GLY A 1 9.80 5.08 7.88
CA GLY A 1 9.81 3.79 8.59
C GLY A 1 10.26 2.70 7.66
N ASP A 2 11.55 2.37 7.70
CA ASP A 2 12.14 1.29 6.91
C ASP A 2 11.71 -0.08 7.48
N PRO A 3 11.07 -0.97 6.70
CA PRO A 3 10.40 -2.16 7.22
C PRO A 3 11.32 -3.39 7.32
N VAL A 4 12.55 -3.21 7.82
CA VAL A 4 13.55 -4.28 8.05
C VAL A 4 13.09 -5.33 9.09
N ILE A 5 11.96 -5.07 9.77
CA ILE A 5 11.35 -5.99 10.74
C ILE A 5 10.98 -7.36 10.14
N PHE A 6 10.83 -7.44 8.82
CA PHE A 6 10.48 -8.68 8.11
C PHE A 6 11.69 -9.44 7.56
N GLU A 7 12.92 -8.94 7.71
CA GLU A 7 14.13 -9.58 7.17
C GLU A 7 14.29 -11.01 7.67
N ASN A 8 14.07 -11.26 8.95
CA ASN A 8 14.20 -12.59 9.55
C ASN A 8 13.22 -13.61 8.95
N TYR A 9 11.99 -13.19 8.62
CA TYR A 9 11.02 -14.07 7.94
C TYR A 9 11.54 -14.48 6.57
N TRP A 10 12.03 -13.51 5.79
CA TRP A 10 12.51 -13.77 4.43
C TRP A 10 13.81 -14.56 4.40
N ALA A 11 14.70 -14.37 5.39
CA ALA A 11 15.92 -15.18 5.52
C ALA A 11 15.59 -16.67 5.72
N GLN A 12 14.52 -16.99 6.45
CA GLN A 12 14.09 -18.38 6.68
C GLN A 12 13.33 -18.98 5.50
N ASN A 13 12.70 -18.13 4.68
CA ASN A 13 11.95 -18.52 3.49
C ASN A 13 12.69 -18.18 2.19
N ALA A 14 14.02 -18.09 2.23
CA ALA A 14 14.84 -17.53 1.16
C ALA A 14 14.67 -18.28 -0.17
N GLU A 15 14.72 -19.61 -0.15
CA GLU A 15 14.54 -20.45 -1.33
C GLU A 15 13.12 -20.39 -1.89
N ALA A 16 12.11 -20.25 -1.03
CA ALA A 16 10.71 -20.28 -1.42
C ALA A 16 10.26 -19.02 -2.18
N ALA A 17 11.01 -17.91 -2.05
CA ALA A 17 10.81 -16.66 -2.79
C ALA A 17 12.03 -16.26 -3.64
N ALA A 18 12.96 -17.20 -3.88
CA ALA A 18 14.14 -16.95 -4.69
C ALA A 18 13.74 -16.58 -6.13
N THR A 19 14.48 -15.65 -6.73
CA THR A 19 14.23 -15.16 -8.08
C THR A 19 15.42 -15.48 -8.96
N HIS A 20 15.18 -16.16 -10.07
CA HIS A 20 16.20 -16.50 -11.06
C HIS A 20 15.79 -15.93 -12.43
N ILE A 21 16.62 -15.03 -12.96
CA ILE A 21 16.41 -14.36 -14.25
C ILE A 21 17.63 -14.66 -15.12
N ARG A 22 17.41 -15.28 -16.28
CA ARG A 22 18.46 -15.57 -17.26
C ARG A 22 18.75 -14.32 -18.09
N ALA A 23 19.98 -14.20 -18.58
CA ALA A 23 20.44 -13.01 -19.32
C ALA A 23 19.62 -12.66 -20.59
N HIS A 24 18.90 -13.62 -21.17
CA HIS A 24 18.08 -13.39 -22.36
C HIS A 24 16.60 -13.07 -22.04
N GLU A 25 16.20 -13.16 -20.77
CA GLU A 25 14.83 -12.88 -20.34
C GLU A 25 14.63 -11.37 -20.11
N LEU A 26 13.39 -10.91 -20.23
CA LEU A 26 12.97 -9.55 -19.87
C LEU A 26 13.69 -8.40 -20.62
N ILE A 27 14.27 -8.67 -21.79
CA ILE A 27 14.96 -7.65 -22.64
C ILE A 27 13.98 -6.62 -23.21
N SER A 28 12.73 -7.02 -23.49
CA SER A 28 11.71 -6.17 -24.12
C SER A 28 11.16 -5.12 -23.15
N TYR A 29 10.90 -3.91 -23.64
CA TYR A 29 10.12 -2.90 -22.91
C TYR A 29 8.70 -3.38 -22.56
N PHE A 30 8.08 -4.13 -23.47
CA PHE A 30 6.68 -4.56 -23.36
C PHE A 30 6.56 -5.88 -22.58
N SER A 31 5.66 -5.92 -21.61
CA SER A 31 5.20 -7.16 -20.95
C SER A 31 3.91 -7.68 -21.57
N ASN A 32 2.97 -6.78 -21.84
CA ASN A 32 1.68 -7.11 -22.44
C ASN A 32 1.26 -5.98 -23.39
N ARG A 33 1.44 -6.16 -24.70
CA ARG A 33 1.17 -5.11 -25.71
C ARG A 33 -0.30 -4.71 -25.80
N GLU A 34 -1.21 -5.61 -25.41
CA GLU A 34 -2.66 -5.41 -25.49
C GLU A 34 -3.23 -4.88 -24.17
N GLY A 35 -2.45 -4.95 -23.08
CA GLY A 35 -2.85 -4.50 -21.76
C GLY A 35 -2.83 -2.98 -21.61
N LEU A 36 -3.75 -2.44 -20.81
CA LEU A 36 -3.80 -1.00 -20.48
C LEU A 36 -2.47 -0.53 -19.88
N CYS A 37 -1.91 -1.29 -18.93
CA CYS A 37 -0.60 -1.06 -18.35
C CYS A 37 0.44 -1.95 -19.05
N TRP A 38 0.85 -1.58 -20.27
CA TRP A 38 1.61 -2.44 -21.18
C TRP A 38 2.98 -2.91 -20.65
N PHE A 39 3.52 -2.22 -19.65
CA PHE A 39 4.78 -2.55 -18.97
C PHE A 39 4.61 -3.41 -17.72
N MET A 40 3.39 -3.81 -17.36
CA MET A 40 3.11 -4.67 -16.20
C MET A 40 3.25 -6.15 -16.55
N GLU A 41 4.05 -6.88 -15.78
CA GLU A 41 4.19 -8.33 -15.92
C GLU A 41 2.88 -9.05 -15.55
N PRO A 42 2.34 -9.93 -16.42
CA PRO A 42 1.07 -10.61 -16.16
C PRO A 42 1.04 -11.43 -14.87
N GLU A 43 2.15 -12.09 -14.52
CA GLU A 43 2.24 -12.85 -13.26
C GLU A 43 2.18 -11.91 -12.05
N LEU A 44 2.74 -10.70 -12.13
CA LEU A 44 2.62 -9.72 -11.04
C LEU A 44 1.16 -9.30 -10.84
N GLU A 45 0.42 -9.01 -11.93
CA GLU A 45 -0.99 -8.65 -11.84
C GLU A 45 -1.82 -9.76 -11.19
N LYS A 46 -1.61 -11.00 -11.65
CA LYS A 46 -2.27 -12.18 -11.11
C LYS A 46 -2.02 -12.37 -9.62
N GLU A 47 -0.76 -12.28 -9.18
CA GLU A 47 -0.41 -12.46 -7.78
C GLU A 47 -0.92 -11.31 -6.88
N ILE A 48 -0.99 -10.08 -7.39
CA ILE A 48 -1.64 -8.95 -6.69
C ILE A 48 -3.14 -9.21 -6.49
N ARG A 49 -3.85 -9.61 -7.55
CA ARG A 49 -5.29 -9.94 -7.47
C ARG A 49 -5.54 -11.08 -6.49
N THR A 50 -4.72 -12.13 -6.57
CA THR A 50 -4.81 -13.29 -5.69
C THR A 50 -4.55 -12.90 -4.24
N LEU A 51 -3.57 -12.02 -3.99
CA LEU A 51 -3.27 -11.51 -2.66
C LEU A 51 -4.44 -10.72 -2.05
N HIS A 52 -5.04 -9.82 -2.82
CA HIS A 52 -6.21 -9.06 -2.34
C HIS A 52 -7.43 -9.95 -2.14
N GLY A 53 -7.66 -10.96 -2.99
CA GLY A 53 -8.71 -11.96 -2.79
C GLY A 53 -8.48 -12.82 -1.53
N LEU A 54 -7.22 -13.18 -1.25
CA LEU A 54 -6.84 -13.89 -0.02
C LEU A 54 -7.02 -13.04 1.24
N VAL A 55 -6.55 -11.79 1.20
CA VAL A 55 -6.55 -10.91 2.38
C VAL A 55 -7.93 -10.30 2.63
N GLY A 56 -8.69 -10.04 1.57
CA GLY A 56 -10.01 -9.40 1.63
C GLY A 56 -9.95 -7.91 1.98
N ASN A 57 -8.83 -7.23 1.70
CA ASN A 57 -8.61 -5.81 2.05
C ASN A 57 -8.95 -4.82 0.92
N ALA A 58 -9.13 -5.25 -0.32
CA ALA A 58 -9.53 -4.38 -1.42
C ALA A 58 -10.32 -5.13 -2.49
N VAL A 59 -11.26 -4.44 -3.14
CA VAL A 59 -11.97 -4.94 -4.33
C VAL A 59 -11.07 -4.78 -5.55
N THR A 60 -10.89 -5.86 -6.32
CA THR A 60 -10.06 -5.85 -7.55
C THR A 60 -10.86 -6.18 -8.80
N GLU A 61 -12.04 -6.75 -8.63
CA GLU A 61 -12.98 -7.13 -9.68
C GLU A 61 -13.40 -5.90 -10.48
N ASP A 62 -13.34 -6.00 -11.81
CA ASP A 62 -13.64 -4.88 -12.72
C ASP A 62 -12.83 -3.60 -12.41
N ARG A 63 -11.58 -3.76 -11.96
CA ARG A 63 -10.62 -2.66 -11.74
C ARG A 63 -9.37 -2.82 -12.60
N HIS A 64 -8.75 -1.69 -12.92
CA HIS A 64 -7.45 -1.63 -13.58
C HIS A 64 -6.32 -1.60 -12.55
N ILE A 65 -5.31 -2.46 -12.73
CA ILE A 65 -4.12 -2.45 -11.87
C ILE A 65 -2.97 -1.81 -12.65
N ILE A 66 -2.27 -0.89 -11.99
CA ILE A 66 -1.14 -0.14 -12.57
C ILE A 66 0.05 -0.31 -11.65
N VAL A 67 1.14 -0.88 -12.17
CA VAL A 67 2.41 -1.00 -11.42
C VAL A 67 3.19 0.32 -11.47
N GLY A 68 3.87 0.67 -10.39
CA GLY A 68 4.77 1.83 -10.34
C GLY A 68 6.01 1.56 -9.50
N THR A 69 7.01 2.42 -9.64
CA THR A 69 8.26 2.44 -8.87
C THR A 69 8.00 2.90 -7.43
N GLY A 70 7.27 2.07 -6.69
CA GLY A 70 6.68 2.36 -5.39
C GLY A 70 5.42 3.22 -5.47
N SER A 71 4.64 3.24 -4.38
CA SER A 71 3.45 4.10 -4.25
C SER A 71 3.77 5.59 -4.50
N SER A 72 5.01 6.02 -4.23
CA SER A 72 5.47 7.39 -4.49
C SER A 72 5.36 7.82 -5.98
N GLN A 73 5.64 6.92 -6.93
CA GLN A 73 5.45 7.23 -8.36
C GLN A 73 3.95 7.24 -8.71
N LEU A 74 3.20 6.27 -8.17
CA LEU A 74 1.76 6.14 -8.43
C LEU A 74 0.96 7.32 -7.89
N PHE A 75 1.35 7.84 -6.73
CA PHE A 75 0.79 9.05 -6.15
C PHE A 75 0.94 10.23 -7.12
N GLN A 76 2.14 10.48 -7.64
CA GLN A 76 2.37 11.54 -8.63
C GLN A 76 1.61 11.28 -9.95
N ALA A 77 1.55 10.03 -10.40
CA ALA A 77 0.78 9.65 -11.58
C ALA A 77 -0.73 9.91 -11.39
N ALA A 78 -1.27 9.64 -10.20
CA ALA A 78 -2.66 9.93 -9.85
C ALA A 78 -2.92 11.44 -9.78
N LEU A 79 -2.02 12.22 -9.18
CA LEU A 79 -2.12 13.69 -9.20
C LEU A 79 -2.16 14.23 -10.63
N TYR A 80 -1.26 13.76 -11.50
CA TYR A 80 -1.25 14.12 -12.90
C TYR A 80 -2.56 13.72 -13.61
N ALA A 81 -3.05 12.51 -13.39
CA ALA A 81 -4.23 11.99 -14.07
C ALA A 81 -5.53 12.72 -13.70
N LEU A 82 -5.65 13.13 -12.44
CA LEU A 82 -6.84 13.79 -11.88
C LEU A 82 -6.83 15.31 -12.01
N SER A 83 -5.65 15.93 -12.18
CA SER A 83 -5.56 17.39 -12.26
C SER A 83 -6.03 17.91 -13.61
N ASN A 84 -6.73 19.05 -13.56
CA ASN A 84 -7.14 19.77 -14.76
C ASN A 84 -5.96 20.59 -15.32
N GLN A 85 -5.88 20.73 -16.65
CA GLN A 85 -4.90 21.61 -17.31
C GLN A 85 -5.33 23.09 -17.32
N GLU A 86 -6.62 23.37 -17.16
CA GLU A 86 -7.19 24.73 -17.22
C GLU A 86 -7.18 25.44 -15.86
N PHE A 87 -7.22 24.70 -14.75
CA PHE A 87 -7.26 25.25 -13.40
C PHE A 87 -6.32 24.48 -12.47
N THR A 88 -5.64 25.19 -11.57
CA THR A 88 -4.80 24.55 -10.56
C THR A 88 -5.65 23.76 -9.56
N THR A 89 -5.39 22.47 -9.48
CA THR A 89 -6.06 21.54 -8.56
C THR A 89 -5.39 21.59 -7.19
N ASN A 90 -6.18 21.73 -6.14
CA ASN A 90 -5.65 21.84 -4.78
C ASN A 90 -5.49 20.45 -4.14
N ILE A 91 -4.30 20.14 -3.65
CA ILE A 91 -4.02 18.88 -2.97
C ILE A 91 -4.19 19.08 -1.47
N ILE A 92 -5.06 18.28 -0.85
CA ILE A 92 -5.38 18.38 0.58
C ILE A 92 -5.29 17.03 1.27
N SER A 93 -5.05 17.04 2.57
CA SER A 93 -5.13 15.86 3.43
C SER A 93 -5.47 16.31 4.84
N ASP A 94 -6.28 15.54 5.57
CA ASP A 94 -6.60 15.87 6.96
C ASP A 94 -5.37 15.74 7.84
N ALA A 95 -5.14 16.68 8.76
CA ALA A 95 -3.99 16.61 9.65
C ALA A 95 -4.27 15.67 10.85
N PRO A 96 -3.25 14.99 11.39
CA PRO A 96 -1.90 14.85 10.84
C PRO A 96 -1.88 13.92 9.62
N TYR A 97 -0.96 14.17 8.68
CA TYR A 97 -0.82 13.42 7.43
C TYR A 97 0.66 13.07 7.17
N TYR A 98 0.91 12.19 6.19
CA TYR A 98 2.26 11.83 5.80
C TYR A 98 3.05 13.06 5.33
N SER A 99 4.13 13.36 6.04
CA SER A 99 4.92 14.59 5.88
C SER A 99 5.51 14.81 4.48
N VAL A 100 5.49 13.81 3.60
CA VAL A 100 6.04 13.89 2.25
C VAL A 100 5.00 14.38 1.23
N TYR A 101 3.70 14.34 1.52
CA TYR A 101 2.68 14.84 0.58
C TYR A 101 2.90 16.30 0.18
N PRO A 102 3.11 17.26 1.11
CA PRO A 102 3.39 18.65 0.72
C PRO A 102 4.62 18.76 -0.20
N ILE A 103 5.69 18.03 0.14
CA ILE A 103 6.96 18.10 -0.59
C ILE A 103 6.80 17.58 -2.01
N VAL A 104 6.19 16.42 -2.19
CA VAL A 104 6.03 15.80 -3.51
C VAL A 104 4.99 16.54 -4.36
N SER A 105 3.96 17.12 -3.75
CA SER A 105 2.97 17.93 -4.46
C SER A 105 3.52 19.26 -4.98
N ASP A 106 4.48 19.88 -4.30
CA ASP A 106 5.01 21.19 -4.71
C ASP A 106 6.35 21.13 -5.46
N TYR A 107 7.15 20.07 -5.26
CA TYR A 107 8.52 19.97 -5.80
C TYR A 107 8.61 20.17 -7.31
N LEU A 108 7.68 19.58 -8.08
CA LEU A 108 7.71 19.66 -9.55
C LEU A 108 7.28 21.02 -10.09
N GLN A 109 6.69 21.89 -9.27
CA GLN A 109 6.10 23.17 -9.68
C GLN A 109 5.22 23.03 -10.94
N ALA A 110 4.42 21.97 -11.00
CA ALA A 110 3.76 21.53 -12.22
C ALA A 110 2.71 22.53 -12.77
N GLY A 111 2.28 23.51 -11.98
CA GLY A 111 1.27 24.51 -12.33
C GLY A 111 -0.18 23.98 -12.37
N ILE A 112 -0.35 22.69 -12.62
CA ILE A 112 -1.65 21.99 -12.70
C ILE A 112 -2.19 21.54 -11.33
N TYR A 113 -1.33 21.44 -10.32
CA TYR A 113 -1.71 21.21 -8.94
C TYR A 113 -0.77 21.92 -7.96
N LYS A 114 -1.24 22.15 -6.74
CA LYS A 114 -0.47 22.71 -5.63
C LYS A 114 -0.90 22.13 -4.30
N TRP A 115 0.01 22.03 -3.34
CA TRP A 115 -0.34 21.73 -1.96
C TRP A 115 -1.19 22.86 -1.36
N ALA A 116 -2.32 22.50 -0.76
CA ALA A 116 -3.27 23.43 -0.16
C ALA A 116 -3.50 23.19 1.33
N GLY A 117 -2.73 22.28 1.97
CA GLY A 117 -2.77 22.07 3.41
C GLY A 117 -3.94 21.25 3.92
N ASN A 118 -4.35 21.55 5.15
CA ASN A 118 -5.39 20.81 5.86
C ASN A 118 -6.80 21.19 5.36
N ILE A 119 -7.67 20.18 5.25
CA ILE A 119 -9.10 20.29 4.95
C ILE A 119 -9.81 21.34 5.82
N ALA A 120 -9.51 21.37 7.13
CA ALA A 120 -10.13 22.31 8.09
C ALA A 120 -9.93 23.79 7.75
N SER A 121 -9.01 24.11 6.83
CA SER A 121 -8.68 25.48 6.43
C SER A 121 -9.40 25.96 5.16
N ARG A 122 -10.37 25.21 4.62
CA ARG A 122 -10.87 25.46 3.24
C ARG A 122 -12.38 25.64 3.05
N THR A 123 -12.68 26.49 2.07
CA THR A 123 -13.97 26.58 1.37
C THR A 123 -13.98 25.62 0.17
N THR A 124 -15.07 24.89 -0.02
CA THR A 124 -15.21 23.72 -0.93
C THR A 124 -15.46 24.07 -2.40
N GLU A 125 -15.27 25.33 -2.81
CA GLU A 125 -15.66 25.80 -4.14
C GLU A 125 -14.61 25.56 -5.24
N SER A 126 -13.34 25.35 -4.89
CA SER A 126 -12.27 25.12 -5.87
C SER A 126 -11.98 23.62 -6.09
N PRO A 127 -11.56 23.20 -7.30
CA PRO A 127 -11.16 21.82 -7.55
C PRO A 127 -10.12 21.32 -6.55
N TYR A 128 -10.30 20.11 -6.05
CA TYR A 128 -9.40 19.51 -5.09
C TYR A 128 -9.25 18.00 -5.29
N ILE A 129 -8.12 17.49 -4.81
CA ILE A 129 -7.85 16.08 -4.61
C ILE A 129 -7.58 15.89 -3.12
N GLU A 130 -8.41 15.09 -2.46
CA GLU A 130 -8.22 14.69 -1.07
C GLU A 130 -7.38 13.41 -1.01
N ILE A 131 -6.33 13.43 -0.20
CA ILE A 131 -5.49 12.26 0.08
C ILE A 131 -5.91 11.68 1.42
N ILE A 132 -6.38 10.44 1.40
CA ILE A 132 -6.83 9.69 2.57
C ILE A 132 -5.84 8.56 2.81
N THR A 133 -5.00 8.69 3.84
CA THR A 133 -4.12 7.59 4.27
C THR A 133 -4.85 6.76 5.33
N SER A 134 -5.06 5.47 5.07
CA SER A 134 -5.81 4.60 5.99
C SER A 134 -5.23 3.18 6.00
N PRO A 135 -4.67 2.68 7.11
CA PRO A 135 -4.34 3.39 8.34
C PRO A 135 -3.42 4.59 8.11
N ASN A 136 -3.65 5.66 8.87
CA ASN A 136 -2.99 6.93 8.68
C ASN A 136 -1.53 6.91 9.13
N ASN A 137 -0.74 7.79 8.52
CA ASN A 137 0.63 8.08 8.93
C ASN A 137 0.64 9.53 9.45
N PRO A 138 0.94 9.77 10.74
CA PRO A 138 1.72 8.89 11.62
C PRO A 138 0.94 8.11 12.70
N ASP A 139 -0.35 8.39 12.90
CA ASP A 139 -1.08 7.96 14.10
C ASP A 139 -1.75 6.57 14.00
N GLY A 140 -1.77 5.96 12.82
CA GLY A 140 -2.34 4.63 12.60
C GLY A 140 -3.87 4.58 12.60
N GLU A 141 -4.55 5.72 12.59
CA GLU A 141 -6.02 5.75 12.58
C GLU A 141 -6.60 5.27 11.25
N ILE A 142 -7.71 4.53 11.29
CA ILE A 142 -8.51 4.28 10.09
C ILE A 142 -9.20 5.59 9.71
N ARG A 143 -8.96 6.05 8.48
CA ARG A 143 -9.51 7.32 7.97
C ARG A 143 -10.46 7.11 6.80
N HIS A 144 -11.37 8.07 6.69
CA HIS A 144 -12.36 8.22 5.64
C HIS A 144 -12.30 9.66 5.12
N PRO A 145 -12.91 9.95 3.95
CA PRO A 145 -12.96 11.29 3.42
C PRO A 145 -13.68 12.23 4.38
N VAL A 146 -13.13 13.42 4.55
CA VAL A 146 -13.70 14.46 5.43
C VAL A 146 -14.50 15.47 4.61
N VAL A 147 -14.18 15.65 3.32
CA VAL A 147 -14.91 16.58 2.45
C VAL A 147 -16.05 15.88 1.72
N ASN A 148 -17.28 16.24 2.10
CA ASN A 148 -18.48 15.88 1.33
C ASN A 148 -18.63 16.84 0.13
N GLY A 149 -17.97 16.50 -0.98
CA GLY A 149 -17.98 17.31 -2.19
C GLY A 149 -17.65 16.49 -3.44
N SER A 150 -17.56 17.18 -4.59
CA SER A 150 -17.29 16.56 -5.89
C SER A 150 -15.80 16.49 -6.23
N GLY A 151 -14.90 16.71 -5.26
CA GLY A 151 -13.47 16.54 -5.48
C GLY A 151 -13.08 15.07 -5.59
N TYR A 152 -11.90 14.82 -6.15
CA TYR A 152 -11.39 13.46 -6.28
C TYR A 152 -10.75 13.00 -4.98
N GLN A 153 -10.73 11.69 -4.78
CA GLN A 153 -10.16 11.05 -3.60
C GLN A 153 -9.08 10.05 -4.02
N ILE A 154 -7.96 10.07 -3.32
CA ILE A 154 -6.89 9.07 -3.44
C ILE A 154 -6.73 8.40 -2.08
N TYR A 155 -7.00 7.11 -2.03
CA TYR A 155 -6.75 6.31 -0.84
C TYR A 155 -5.33 5.74 -0.87
N ASP A 156 -4.48 6.19 0.05
CA ASP A 156 -3.18 5.59 0.31
C ASP A 156 -3.32 4.49 1.39
N LEU A 157 -3.36 3.25 0.92
CA LEU A 157 -3.60 2.04 1.71
C LEU A 157 -2.30 1.26 1.96
N ALA A 158 -1.14 1.94 1.96
CA ALA A 158 0.15 1.29 2.16
C ALA A 158 0.20 0.42 3.43
N TYR A 159 -0.50 0.82 4.50
CA TYR A 159 -0.53 0.10 5.77
C TYR A 159 -1.78 -0.77 5.97
N TYR A 160 -2.69 -0.88 5.01
CA TYR A 160 -3.94 -1.64 5.18
C TYR A 160 -3.72 -3.14 4.97
N TRP A 161 -2.95 -3.74 5.87
CA TRP A 161 -2.58 -5.16 5.89
C TRP A 161 -2.79 -5.76 7.28
N PRO A 162 -3.08 -7.08 7.38
CA PRO A 162 -3.42 -7.72 8.66
C PRO A 162 -2.36 -7.58 9.75
N HIS A 163 -1.08 -7.42 9.38
CA HIS A 163 0.02 -7.25 10.33
C HIS A 163 0.11 -5.86 10.97
N TYR A 164 -0.62 -4.86 10.47
CA TYR A 164 -0.71 -3.53 11.09
C TYR A 164 -2.08 -3.26 11.71
N THR A 165 -3.16 -3.72 11.06
CA THR A 165 -4.53 -3.36 11.45
C THR A 165 -5.51 -4.51 11.16
N PRO A 166 -6.63 -4.62 11.91
CA PRO A 166 -7.74 -5.48 11.54
C PRO A 166 -8.24 -5.18 10.11
N ILE A 167 -8.52 -6.22 9.32
CA ILE A 167 -9.20 -6.09 8.03
C ILE A 167 -10.69 -6.26 8.28
N THR A 168 -11.42 -5.16 8.40
CA THR A 168 -12.85 -5.14 8.75
C THR A 168 -13.76 -5.24 7.53
N SER A 169 -13.31 -4.70 6.39
CA SER A 169 -13.98 -4.81 5.10
C SER A 169 -12.99 -4.57 3.95
N PRO A 170 -13.28 -5.09 2.74
CA PRO A 170 -12.54 -4.68 1.55
C PRO A 170 -12.82 -3.20 1.25
N VAL A 171 -11.77 -2.44 0.91
CA VAL A 171 -11.94 -1.07 0.42
C VAL A 171 -12.34 -1.12 -1.05
N ASP A 172 -13.32 -0.29 -1.45
CA ASP A 172 -13.80 -0.21 -2.82
C ASP A 172 -13.90 1.26 -3.26
N GLU A 173 -12.76 1.87 -3.54
CA GLU A 173 -12.65 3.31 -3.82
C GLU A 173 -12.06 3.57 -5.22
N ASP A 174 -12.21 4.79 -5.73
CA ASP A 174 -11.87 5.15 -7.11
C ASP A 174 -10.39 4.93 -7.45
N ILE A 175 -9.50 5.30 -6.52
CA ILE A 175 -8.05 5.09 -6.61
C ILE A 175 -7.55 4.60 -5.26
N MET A 176 -7.01 3.39 -5.24
CA MET A 176 -6.41 2.77 -4.07
C MET A 176 -4.92 2.47 -4.32
N LEU A 177 -4.04 3.03 -3.50
CA LEU A 177 -2.59 2.86 -3.63
C LEU A 177 -2.05 1.88 -2.60
N PHE A 178 -1.23 0.94 -3.06
CA PHE A 178 -0.53 -0.04 -2.23
C PHE A 178 0.97 -0.03 -2.51
N ALA A 179 1.75 -0.49 -1.53
CA ALA A 179 3.20 -0.56 -1.65
C ALA A 179 3.72 -1.91 -1.15
N LEU A 180 4.57 -2.55 -1.97
CA LEU A 180 5.26 -3.78 -1.58
C LEU A 180 6.15 -3.55 -0.34
N SER A 181 6.68 -2.33 -0.20
CA SER A 181 7.49 -1.94 0.95
C SER A 181 6.80 -2.23 2.28
N LYS A 182 5.55 -1.83 2.43
CA LYS A 182 4.78 -1.98 3.67
C LYS A 182 4.04 -3.31 3.74
N GLY A 183 3.63 -3.83 2.58
CA GLY A 183 2.98 -5.14 2.47
C GLY A 183 3.91 -6.30 2.83
N THR A 184 5.20 -6.24 2.44
CA THR A 184 6.11 -7.40 2.61
C THR A 184 7.48 -7.07 3.23
N GLY A 185 7.83 -5.80 3.39
CA GLY A 185 9.16 -5.39 3.85
C GLY A 185 10.17 -5.08 2.75
N HIS A 186 9.82 -5.32 1.48
CA HIS A 186 10.74 -5.14 0.35
C HIS A 186 10.81 -3.69 -0.15
N ALA A 187 11.19 -2.76 0.72
CA ALA A 187 11.27 -1.34 0.39
C ALA A 187 12.26 -1.04 -0.76
N GLY A 188 13.37 -1.77 -0.82
CA GLY A 188 14.39 -1.62 -1.87
C GLY A 188 13.96 -2.10 -3.25
N SER A 189 12.94 -2.97 -3.38
CA SER A 189 12.44 -3.41 -4.69
C SER A 189 11.70 -2.31 -5.45
N ARG A 190 11.31 -1.22 -4.76
CA ARG A 190 10.60 -0.09 -5.36
C ARG A 190 9.38 -0.52 -6.17
N ILE A 191 8.53 -1.40 -5.64
CA ILE A 191 7.26 -1.80 -6.27
C ILE A 191 6.08 -1.28 -5.46
N GLY A 192 5.11 -0.69 -6.15
CA GLY A 192 3.77 -0.42 -5.66
C GLY A 192 2.77 -0.66 -6.79
N TRP A 193 1.49 -0.66 -6.44
CA TRP A 193 0.42 -0.76 -7.43
C TRP A 193 -0.76 0.13 -7.05
N ALA A 194 -1.43 0.66 -8.06
CA ALA A 194 -2.71 1.34 -7.92
C ALA A 194 -3.81 0.42 -8.45
N ILE A 195 -4.94 0.36 -7.74
CA ILE A 195 -6.19 -0.22 -8.20
C ILE A 195 -7.10 0.95 -8.56
N VAL A 196 -7.54 1.02 -9.80
CA VAL A 196 -8.25 2.18 -10.35
C VAL A 196 -9.56 1.74 -10.99
N LYS A 197 -10.67 2.38 -10.59
CA LYS A 197 -12.00 2.14 -11.17
C LYS A 197 -12.14 2.70 -12.57
N ASN A 198 -11.85 3.99 -12.75
CA ASN A 198 -12.08 4.68 -14.01
C ASN A 198 -10.96 4.37 -15.03
N LYS A 199 -11.33 3.86 -16.20
CA LYS A 199 -10.40 3.49 -17.28
C LYS A 199 -9.59 4.67 -17.81
N ASP A 200 -10.20 5.84 -17.98
CA ASP A 200 -9.53 7.01 -18.53
C ASP A 200 -8.50 7.57 -17.54
N VAL A 201 -8.83 7.57 -16.24
CA VAL A 201 -7.88 7.90 -15.17
C VAL A 201 -6.73 6.91 -15.18
N ALA A 202 -7.01 5.61 -15.29
CA ALA A 202 -5.98 4.58 -15.35
C ALA A 202 -5.04 4.78 -16.57
N GLN A 203 -5.58 5.09 -17.75
CA GLN A 203 -4.79 5.38 -18.95
C GLN A 203 -3.90 6.61 -18.77
N ARG A 204 -4.39 7.68 -18.14
CA ARG A 204 -3.59 8.88 -17.84
C ARG A 204 -2.48 8.59 -16.84
N MET A 205 -2.73 7.76 -15.82
CA MET A 205 -1.70 7.30 -14.88
C MET A 205 -0.62 6.48 -15.58
N VAL A 206 -1.01 5.53 -16.45
CA VAL A 206 -0.05 4.78 -17.29
C VAL A 206 0.77 5.73 -18.15
N LYS A 207 0.12 6.73 -18.77
CA LYS A 207 0.84 7.72 -19.60
C LYS A 207 1.84 8.52 -18.79
N ALA A 208 1.53 8.91 -17.55
CA ALA A 208 2.48 9.61 -16.68
C ALA A 208 3.71 8.75 -16.37
N ILE A 209 3.54 7.46 -16.11
CA ILE A 209 4.64 6.53 -15.85
C ILE A 209 5.46 6.27 -17.11
N GLU A 210 4.80 6.13 -18.27
CA GLU A 210 5.47 6.02 -19.57
C GLU A 210 6.37 7.23 -19.85
N LEU A 211 5.85 8.45 -19.64
CA LEU A 211 6.60 9.69 -19.86
C LEU A 211 7.77 9.88 -18.91
N THR A 212 7.70 9.33 -17.70
CA THR A 212 8.73 9.55 -16.67
C THR A 212 9.80 8.48 -16.65
N THR A 213 9.44 7.21 -16.89
CA THR A 213 10.38 6.09 -16.72
C THR A 213 10.25 4.98 -17.75
N ILE A 214 9.35 5.10 -18.75
CA ILE A 214 9.08 4.05 -19.75
C ILE A 214 8.67 2.73 -19.04
N GLY A 215 7.85 2.85 -18.00
CA GLY A 215 7.38 1.72 -17.20
C GLY A 215 8.24 1.45 -15.96
N VAL A 216 8.25 0.20 -15.50
CA VAL A 216 8.87 -0.23 -14.23
C VAL A 216 9.81 -1.42 -14.49
N SER A 217 10.94 -1.45 -13.79
CA SER A 217 11.95 -2.53 -13.88
C SER A 217 11.31 -3.92 -13.86
N LYS A 218 11.59 -4.72 -14.90
CA LYS A 218 11.09 -6.09 -15.02
C LYS A 218 11.63 -6.99 -13.91
N ASP A 219 12.91 -6.86 -13.59
CA ASP A 219 13.55 -7.57 -12.48
C ASP A 219 12.83 -7.35 -11.14
N SER A 220 12.48 -6.08 -10.87
CA SER A 220 11.75 -5.71 -9.65
C SER A 220 10.34 -6.31 -9.64
N GLN A 221 9.66 -6.32 -10.79
CA GLN A 221 8.35 -6.96 -10.95
C GLN A 221 8.43 -8.48 -10.77
N THR A 222 9.39 -9.16 -11.40
CA THR A 222 9.59 -10.60 -11.27
C THR A 222 9.88 -11.00 -9.83
N ARG A 223 10.77 -10.26 -9.15
CA ARG A 223 11.05 -10.49 -7.73
C ARG A 223 9.80 -10.31 -6.87
N ALA A 224 9.03 -9.23 -7.12
CA ALA A 224 7.76 -9.00 -6.44
C ALA A 224 6.77 -10.15 -6.68
N SER A 225 6.64 -10.64 -7.91
CA SER A 225 5.77 -11.78 -8.23
C SER A 225 6.14 -13.01 -7.41
N GLN A 226 7.42 -13.37 -7.29
CA GLN A 226 7.83 -14.53 -6.49
C GLN A 226 7.52 -14.36 -5.00
N ILE A 227 7.75 -13.16 -4.46
CA ILE A 227 7.43 -12.82 -3.06
C ILE A 227 5.91 -12.98 -2.81
N LEU A 228 5.08 -12.40 -3.68
CA LEU A 228 3.62 -12.47 -3.53
C LEU A 228 3.10 -13.90 -3.74
N LYS A 229 3.64 -14.62 -4.71
CA LYS A 229 3.33 -16.02 -4.98
C LYS A 229 3.63 -16.94 -3.79
N HIS A 230 4.76 -16.73 -3.13
CA HIS A 230 5.08 -17.45 -1.89
C HIS A 230 4.02 -17.19 -0.82
N ILE A 231 3.68 -15.92 -0.56
CA ILE A 231 2.64 -15.55 0.41
C ILE A 231 1.31 -16.20 0.04
N ASN A 232 0.85 -16.07 -1.20
CA ASN A 232 -0.40 -16.68 -1.66
C ASN A 232 -0.38 -18.20 -1.48
N GLY A 233 0.73 -18.86 -1.84
CA GLY A 233 0.89 -20.31 -1.77
C GLY A 233 0.85 -20.89 -0.35
N ILE A 234 1.52 -20.25 0.62
CA ILE A 234 1.53 -20.76 2.01
C ILE A 234 0.15 -20.68 2.66
N TYR A 235 -0.71 -19.75 2.24
CA TYR A 235 -2.07 -19.64 2.76
C TYR A 235 -3.03 -20.71 2.22
N GLY A 236 -2.74 -21.30 1.05
CA GLY A 236 -3.52 -22.42 0.49
C GLY A 236 -3.29 -23.79 1.16
N SER A 237 -2.29 -23.92 2.03
CA SER A 237 -1.97 -25.19 2.72
C SER A 237 -2.62 -25.28 4.13
N PRO A 238 -2.99 -26.48 4.62
CA PRO A 238 -3.59 -26.66 5.95
C PRO A 238 -2.76 -26.00 7.04
N TYR A 239 -3.36 -25.07 7.80
CA TYR A 239 -2.68 -24.37 8.89
C TYR A 239 -3.02 -25.05 10.21
N LYS A 240 -2.00 -25.50 10.96
CA LYS A 240 -2.16 -25.88 12.36
C LYS A 240 -1.90 -24.64 13.22
N LEU A 241 -2.95 -24.00 13.73
CA LEU A 241 -2.77 -23.04 14.83
C LEU A 241 -2.29 -23.81 16.07
N SER A 242 -0.99 -23.74 16.40
CA SER A 242 -0.55 -23.98 17.78
C SER A 242 -0.49 -22.65 18.52
N ARG A 243 -0.89 -22.66 19.79
CA ARG A 243 -0.85 -21.49 20.68
C ARG A 243 0.61 -21.16 20.99
N TYR A 244 1.06 -19.93 20.73
CA TYR A 244 2.48 -19.58 20.70
C TYR A 244 3.18 -19.47 22.05
N THR A 245 4.38 -20.04 22.11
CA THR A 245 5.56 -19.55 22.84
C THR A 245 6.46 -18.71 21.93
N ALA A 246 7.41 -17.95 22.50
CA ALA A 246 8.31 -17.08 21.73
C ALA A 246 9.25 -17.83 20.75
N HIS A 247 9.46 -19.14 20.95
CA HIS A 247 10.28 -19.98 20.08
C HIS A 247 9.51 -20.51 18.84
N GLU A 248 8.17 -20.47 18.84
CA GLU A 248 7.30 -21.01 17.77
C GLU A 248 6.84 -19.97 16.75
N ARG A 249 7.31 -18.71 16.85
CA ARG A 249 6.92 -17.63 15.92
C ARG A 249 7.44 -17.82 14.50
N MET A 250 8.41 -18.70 14.29
CA MET A 250 9.09 -18.87 13.01
C MET A 250 8.36 -19.81 12.04
N ASP A 251 7.43 -20.63 12.55
CA ASP A 251 6.57 -21.49 11.72
C ASP A 251 5.28 -20.78 11.26
N LEU A 252 5.19 -19.48 11.55
CA LEU A 252 4.06 -18.63 11.21
C LEU A 252 3.98 -18.33 9.72
N LYS A 253 2.77 -18.35 9.16
CA LYS A 253 2.53 -17.75 7.84
C LYS A 253 2.75 -16.23 7.91
N PHE A 254 3.19 -15.62 6.80
CA PHE A 254 3.67 -14.23 6.74
C PHE A 254 2.86 -13.19 7.54
N PHE A 255 1.57 -13.03 7.26
CA PHE A 255 0.73 -12.07 8.01
C PHE A 255 0.59 -12.37 9.51
N HIS A 256 0.56 -13.64 9.91
CA HIS A 256 0.54 -14.03 11.31
C HIS A 256 1.88 -13.72 11.99
N TYR A 257 3.00 -13.97 11.28
CA TYR A 257 4.34 -13.57 11.72
C TYR A 257 4.39 -12.06 11.95
N GLY A 258 3.99 -11.28 10.95
CA GLY A 258 4.02 -9.82 11.01
C GLY A 258 3.18 -9.28 12.16
N TYR A 259 1.94 -9.76 12.31
CA TYR A 259 1.08 -9.35 13.43
C TYR A 259 1.71 -9.69 14.78
N SER A 260 2.24 -10.91 14.94
CA SER A 260 2.90 -11.35 16.19
C SER A 260 4.11 -10.47 16.55
N VAL A 261 4.92 -10.09 15.56
CA VAL A 261 6.06 -9.18 15.74
C VAL A 261 5.60 -7.78 16.15
N MET A 262 4.61 -7.24 15.46
CA MET A 262 4.08 -5.90 15.74
C MET A 262 3.40 -5.82 17.11
N GLU A 263 2.55 -6.79 17.44
CA GLU A 263 1.90 -6.90 18.75
C GLU A 263 2.94 -6.97 19.88
N HIS A 264 3.99 -7.78 19.71
CA HIS A 264 5.04 -7.88 20.72
C HIS A 264 5.80 -6.56 20.93
N ARG A 265 6.12 -5.85 19.84
CA ARG A 265 6.78 -4.54 19.92
C ARG A 265 5.89 -3.50 20.61
N TRP A 266 4.61 -3.44 20.23
CA TRP A 266 3.64 -2.53 20.84
C TRP A 266 3.39 -2.82 22.31
N LYS A 267 3.29 -4.09 22.70
CA LYS A 267 3.19 -4.50 24.10
C LYS A 267 4.38 -3.99 24.91
N ARG A 268 5.61 -4.24 24.45
CA ARG A 268 6.83 -3.78 25.13
C ARG A 268 6.92 -2.27 25.22
N LEU A 269 6.53 -1.55 24.16
CA LEU A 269 6.51 -0.08 24.16
C LEU A 269 5.51 0.46 25.19
N ARG A 270 4.29 -0.10 25.25
CA ARG A 270 3.27 0.28 26.24
C ARG A 270 3.74 -0.01 27.66
N GLU A 271 4.35 -1.17 27.90
CA GLU A 271 4.93 -1.55 29.20
C GLU A 271 6.00 -0.55 29.65
N ALA A 272 6.92 -0.17 28.75
CA ALA A 272 7.98 0.79 29.04
C ALA A 272 7.46 2.20 29.41
N LEU A 273 6.27 2.59 28.92
CA LEU A 273 5.67 3.90 29.22
C LEU A 273 4.65 3.86 30.36
N SER A 274 4.28 2.68 30.85
CA SER A 274 3.20 2.49 31.85
C SER A 274 3.46 3.15 33.21
N GLY A 275 4.73 3.41 33.55
CA GLY A 275 5.15 3.98 34.84
C GLY A 275 5.22 5.51 34.90
N GLY A 276 4.88 6.23 33.83
CA GLY A 276 4.99 7.70 33.78
C GLY A 276 3.87 8.37 32.99
N ASN A 277 3.68 9.67 33.21
CA ASN A 277 2.68 10.51 32.52
C ASN A 277 3.28 11.47 31.48
N ARG A 278 4.61 11.37 31.23
CA ARG A 278 5.33 12.27 30.31
C ARG A 278 5.05 11.99 28.83
N PHE A 279 4.68 10.75 28.50
CA PHE A 279 4.40 10.32 27.14
C PHE A 279 3.07 9.57 27.10
N SER A 280 2.34 9.71 26.00
CA SER A 280 1.13 8.93 25.71
C SER A 280 1.25 8.30 24.33
N LEU A 281 0.61 7.15 24.16
CA LEU A 281 0.48 6.47 22.88
C LEU A 281 -0.97 6.48 22.42
N PRO A 282 -1.22 6.38 21.10
CA PRO A 282 -2.57 6.15 20.60
C PRO A 282 -3.14 4.85 21.19
N LYS A 283 -4.47 4.86 21.40
CA LYS A 283 -5.22 3.71 21.92
C LYS A 283 -6.15 3.21 20.83
N PHE A 284 -5.94 1.97 20.42
CA PHE A 284 -6.80 1.28 19.46
C PHE A 284 -7.70 0.31 20.19
N ARG A 285 -8.97 0.25 19.79
CA ARG A 285 -9.91 -0.76 20.31
C ARG A 285 -9.72 -2.06 19.52
N PRO A 286 -9.87 -3.24 20.15
CA PRO A 286 -9.96 -4.49 19.42
C PRO A 286 -11.14 -4.46 18.45
N GLU A 287 -10.93 -5.00 17.25
CA GLU A 287 -11.97 -5.15 16.23
C GLU A 287 -11.85 -6.53 15.58
N PHE A 288 -12.96 -7.03 15.05
CA PHE A 288 -12.99 -8.31 14.35
C PHE A 288 -12.25 -8.19 13.00
N CYS A 289 -11.20 -8.99 12.82
CA CYS A 289 -10.46 -9.06 11.56
C CYS A 289 -10.95 -10.25 10.73
N ASN A 290 -11.53 -9.96 9.56
CA ASN A 290 -12.05 -10.99 8.65
C ASN A 290 -10.95 -11.94 8.17
N PHE A 291 -9.73 -11.44 7.99
CA PHE A 291 -8.59 -12.26 7.59
C PHE A 291 -8.18 -13.28 8.67
N PHE A 292 -8.12 -12.86 9.94
CA PHE A 292 -7.74 -13.75 11.04
C PHE A 292 -8.91 -14.54 11.63
N GLY A 293 -10.15 -14.13 11.37
CA GLY A 293 -11.36 -14.75 11.93
C GLY A 293 -11.51 -14.56 13.44
N GLN A 294 -10.91 -13.52 14.02
CA GLN A 294 -10.94 -13.22 15.46
C GLN A 294 -10.77 -11.72 15.72
N GLU A 295 -11.05 -11.30 16.96
CA GLU A 295 -10.74 -9.94 17.41
C GLU A 295 -9.23 -9.76 17.57
N VAL A 296 -8.71 -8.68 16.98
CA VAL A 296 -7.31 -8.25 17.10
C VAL A 296 -7.25 -6.75 17.29
N THR A 297 -6.14 -6.23 17.82
CA THR A 297 -5.95 -4.78 18.01
C THR A 297 -4.97 -4.25 16.98
N SER A 298 -5.18 -3.03 16.48
CA SER A 298 -4.20 -2.38 15.60
C SER A 298 -2.86 -2.20 16.32
N ASN A 299 -1.79 -2.53 15.60
CA ASN A 299 -0.39 -2.43 16.02
C ASN A 299 0.41 -1.81 14.86
N PRO A 300 0.17 -0.52 14.53
CA PRO A 300 0.74 0.15 13.35
C PRO A 300 2.25 0.39 13.38
#